data_AF-A0A1B6GXG8-F1
#
_entry.id   AF-A0A1B6GXG8-F1
#
_cell.length_a   1.000
_cell.length_b   1.000
_cell.length_c   1.000
_cell.angle_alpha   90.00
_cell.angle_beta   90.00
_cell.angle_gamma   90.00
#
_symmetry.space_group_name_H-M   'P 1'
#
loop_
_entity.id
_entity.type
_entity.pdbx_description
1 polymer ?
#
loop_
_entity_poly.entity_id
_entity_poly.type
_entity_poly.pdbx_seq_one_letter_code
_entity_poly.pdbx_strand_id
1 'polypeptide(L)'
;MFHEIATQTAFRQTTSSDKELGTVITELSALQEIPEREEDDEEAPEKQEDFRKRDDYTCLPVEGTKVVFLPTSALVDLPRKPNLKNFFDLVMVSQNLTQKLTPEVMTMAKDGAILLAETRKFLTTCTNKEKQDFADHLKQLAEERQCKPLHPIDGVKDYLAKFKVVRKV
;
A
#
# COMPACT_ATOMS: atom_id res chain seq x y z
N MET A 1 19.02 -7.53 -7.27
CA MET A 1 17.83 -8.41 -7.38
C MET A 1 17.13 -8.32 -8.72
N PHE A 2 16.58 -7.17 -9.18
CA PHE A 2 15.85 -7.13 -10.47
C PHE A 2 16.71 -7.41 -11.71
N HIS A 3 17.95 -6.88 -11.77
CA HIS A 3 18.88 -7.20 -12.86
C HIS A 3 19.15 -8.71 -12.95
N GLU A 4 19.45 -9.35 -11.83
CA GLU A 4 19.78 -10.78 -11.77
C GLU A 4 18.61 -11.66 -12.23
N ILE A 5 17.37 -11.27 -11.93
CA ILE A 5 16.18 -11.98 -12.39
C ILE A 5 16.00 -11.82 -13.90
N ALA A 6 16.18 -10.60 -14.43
CA ALA A 6 15.97 -10.30 -15.84
C ALA A 6 17.08 -10.87 -16.74
N THR A 7 18.33 -10.86 -16.29
CA THR A 7 19.50 -11.19 -17.14
C THR A 7 20.18 -12.50 -16.76
N GLN A 8 19.78 -13.13 -15.65
CA GLN A 8 20.41 -14.35 -15.12
C GLN A 8 21.92 -14.19 -14.85
N THR A 9 22.38 -12.95 -14.64
CA THR A 9 23.77 -12.61 -14.34
C THR A 9 23.88 -11.85 -13.03
N ALA A 10 24.91 -12.13 -12.23
CA ALA A 10 25.18 -11.41 -10.99
C ALA A 10 25.39 -9.91 -11.27
N PHE A 11 24.67 -9.04 -10.56
CA PHE A 11 24.83 -7.60 -10.73
C PHE A 11 26.23 -7.17 -10.28
N ARG A 12 26.94 -6.46 -11.17
CA ARG A 12 28.19 -5.78 -10.84
C ARG A 12 28.03 -4.31 -11.16
N GLN A 13 28.20 -3.48 -10.13
CA GLN A 13 28.15 -2.04 -10.26
C GLN A 13 29.35 -1.55 -11.07
N THR A 14 29.13 -1.16 -12.32
CA THR A 14 30.18 -0.65 -13.21
C THR A 14 30.02 0.86 -13.40
N THR A 15 30.82 1.60 -12.64
CA THR A 15 31.25 3.01 -12.82
C THR A 15 30.22 4.15 -12.70
N SER A 16 30.78 5.33 -12.44
CA SER A 16 30.23 6.61 -11.93
C SER A 16 28.98 7.22 -12.60
N SER A 17 28.40 6.61 -13.63
CA SER A 17 27.18 7.09 -14.31
C SER A 17 25.89 6.78 -13.54
N ASP A 18 25.93 5.89 -12.54
CA ASP A 18 24.80 5.60 -11.65
C ASP A 18 24.38 6.78 -10.74
N LYS A 19 25.07 7.92 -10.81
CA LYS A 19 24.69 9.15 -10.10
C LYS A 19 23.54 9.90 -10.79
N GLU A 20 23.19 9.53 -12.02
CA GLU A 20 22.03 10.07 -12.76
C GLU A 20 20.81 9.14 -12.70
N LEU A 21 20.65 8.38 -11.60
CA LEU A 21 19.35 7.81 -11.27
C LEU A 21 18.45 8.99 -10.90
N GLY A 22 17.70 9.47 -11.91
CA GLY A 22 16.89 10.67 -11.85
C GLY A 22 16.03 10.78 -10.59
N THR A 23 15.67 12.01 -10.25
CA THR A 23 14.89 12.34 -9.06
C THR A 23 13.64 11.47 -8.98
N VAL A 24 13.57 10.60 -7.97
CA VAL A 24 12.32 9.92 -7.61
C VAL A 24 11.40 10.97 -7.02
N ILE A 25 10.49 11.50 -7.83
CA ILE A 25 9.37 12.28 -7.33
C ILE A 25 8.41 11.28 -6.69
N THR A 26 8.53 11.09 -5.37
CA THR A 26 7.42 10.52 -4.62
C THR A 26 6.33 11.58 -4.60
N GLU A 27 5.11 11.24 -5.04
CA GLU A 27 3.94 12.13 -4.97
C GLU A 27 3.48 12.36 -3.51
N LEU A 28 4.39 12.83 -2.66
CA LEU A 28 4.13 13.31 -1.31
C LEU A 28 4.22 14.84 -1.22
N SER A 29 4.56 15.52 -2.31
CA SER A 29 4.71 16.99 -2.37
C SER A 29 3.55 17.72 -3.06
N ALA A 30 2.51 17.03 -3.52
CA ALA A 30 1.36 17.65 -4.20
C ALA A 30 0.24 18.12 -3.25
N LEU A 31 0.52 18.29 -1.96
CA LEU A 31 -0.33 19.11 -1.08
C LEU A 31 0.22 20.53 -1.06
N GLN A 32 0.12 21.21 -2.20
CA GLN A 32 0.26 22.66 -2.22
C GLN A 32 -1.12 23.24 -1.94
N GLU A 33 -1.23 23.97 -0.84
CA GLU A 33 -2.39 24.76 -0.46
C GLU A 33 -2.86 25.59 -1.66
N ILE A 34 -4.11 25.37 -2.07
CA ILE A 34 -4.76 26.18 -3.10
C ILE A 34 -5.01 27.55 -2.48
N PRO A 35 -4.40 28.65 -2.96
CA PRO A 35 -4.86 29.97 -2.57
C PRO A 35 -6.18 30.22 -3.27
N GLU A 36 -7.20 30.61 -2.50
CA GLU A 36 -8.46 31.13 -3.04
C GLU A 36 -8.13 32.29 -4.00
N ARG A 37 -8.38 32.10 -5.30
CA ARG A 37 -8.36 33.17 -6.29
C ARG A 37 -9.80 33.49 -6.66
N GLU A 38 -10.16 34.75 -6.43
CA GLU A 38 -11.38 35.38 -6.92
C GLU A 38 -11.43 35.34 -8.45
N GLU A 39 -12.66 35.23 -8.97
CA GLU A 39 -13.03 35.11 -10.38
C GLU A 39 -12.60 36.35 -11.19
N ASP A 40 -11.98 36.11 -12.35
CA ASP A 40 -12.28 36.70 -13.67
C ASP A 40 -11.05 36.63 -14.59
N ASP A 41 -11.14 35.79 -15.63
CA ASP A 41 -10.98 36.20 -17.03
C ASP A 41 -10.97 34.96 -17.94
N GLU A 42 -11.77 35.03 -19.00
CA GLU A 42 -11.94 34.00 -20.02
C GLU A 42 -10.64 33.81 -20.83
N GLU A 43 -9.83 32.79 -20.50
CA GLU A 43 -8.86 32.23 -21.43
C GLU A 43 -9.26 30.80 -21.81
N ALA A 44 -9.31 30.56 -23.13
CA ALA A 44 -9.65 29.28 -23.75
C ALA A 44 -8.83 28.13 -23.12
N PRO A 45 -9.39 26.91 -23.01
CA PRO A 45 -8.69 25.82 -22.34
C PRO A 45 -7.44 25.49 -23.15
N GLU A 46 -6.28 25.94 -22.65
CA GLU A 46 -5.00 25.40 -23.07
C GLU A 46 -5.11 23.88 -22.94
N LYS A 47 -4.85 23.18 -24.03
CA LYS A 47 -4.78 21.72 -24.06
C LYS A 47 -3.77 21.33 -23.00
N GLN A 48 -4.25 20.88 -21.83
CA GLN A 48 -3.42 20.17 -20.88
C GLN A 48 -2.84 18.99 -21.65
N GLU A 49 -1.57 19.11 -22.04
CA GLU A 49 -0.83 17.98 -22.54
C GLU A 49 -0.94 16.87 -21.49
N ASP A 50 -1.32 15.68 -21.94
CA ASP A 50 -1.43 14.50 -21.09
C ASP A 50 -0.01 14.20 -20.56
N PHE A 51 0.35 14.79 -19.42
CA PHE A 51 1.65 14.62 -18.74
C PHE A 51 1.90 13.18 -18.29
N ARG A 52 1.00 12.24 -18.59
CA ARG A 52 1.22 10.81 -18.50
C ARG A 52 2.18 10.36 -19.62
N LYS A 53 3.45 10.76 -19.51
CA LYS A 53 4.53 9.97 -20.12
C LYS A 53 4.32 8.53 -19.64
N ARG A 54 3.88 7.64 -20.52
CA ARG A 54 3.82 6.22 -20.21
C ARG A 54 5.23 5.81 -19.86
N ASP A 55 5.42 5.42 -18.61
CA ASP A 55 6.71 4.93 -18.15
C ASP A 55 7.17 3.78 -19.07
N ASP A 56 8.40 3.88 -19.55
CA ASP A 56 9.01 2.90 -20.45
C ASP A 56 9.61 1.72 -19.66
N TYR A 57 8.79 1.10 -18.79
CA TYR A 57 9.20 -0.13 -18.10
C TYR A 57 8.66 -1.37 -18.82
N THR A 58 9.53 -2.37 -18.97
CA THR A 58 9.16 -3.69 -19.46
C THR A 58 8.35 -4.43 -18.39
N CYS A 59 7.06 -4.61 -18.62
CA CYS A 59 6.22 -5.49 -17.80
C CYS A 59 6.57 -6.96 -18.04
N LEU A 60 6.72 -7.74 -16.98
CA LEU A 60 6.75 -9.21 -17.08
C LEU A 60 5.31 -9.72 -17.17
N PRO A 61 4.88 -10.34 -18.31
CA PRO A 61 3.55 -10.93 -18.40
C PRO A 61 3.47 -12.13 -17.46
N VAL A 62 2.49 -12.13 -16.56
CA VAL A 62 2.20 -13.27 -15.68
C VAL A 62 0.86 -13.87 -16.12
N GLU A 63 0.90 -15.05 -16.73
CA GLU A 63 -0.30 -15.75 -17.20
C GLU A 63 -1.23 -16.13 -16.03
N GLY A 64 -2.54 -16.15 -16.30
CA GLY A 64 -3.54 -16.51 -15.29
C GLY A 64 -3.75 -15.48 -14.18
N THR A 65 -3.11 -14.32 -14.25
CA THR A 65 -3.22 -13.26 -13.23
C THR A 65 -4.03 -12.08 -13.76
N LYS A 66 -4.97 -11.58 -12.94
CA LYS A 66 -5.73 -10.36 -13.21
C LYS A 66 -5.52 -9.36 -12.10
N VAL A 67 -4.98 -8.19 -12.44
CA VAL A 67 -4.86 -7.05 -11.53
C VAL A 67 -6.04 -6.11 -11.77
N VAL A 68 -6.70 -5.69 -10.70
CA VAL A 68 -7.81 -4.74 -10.77
C VAL A 68 -7.49 -3.56 -9.88
N PHE A 69 -7.31 -2.39 -10.50
CA PHE A 69 -7.14 -1.14 -9.78
C PHE A 69 -8.50 -0.55 -9.47
N LEU A 70 -8.73 -0.24 -8.20
CA LEU A 70 -9.99 0.34 -7.72
C LEU A 70 -9.70 1.58 -6.91
N PRO A 71 -10.58 2.61 -6.97
CA PRO A 71 -10.45 3.77 -6.11
C PRO A 71 -10.67 3.36 -4.64
N THR A 72 -10.11 4.12 -3.72
CA THR A 72 -10.27 3.88 -2.27
C THR A 72 -11.73 3.93 -1.82
N SER A 73 -12.60 4.67 -2.53
CA SER A 73 -14.05 4.68 -2.30
C SER A 73 -14.71 3.31 -2.47
N ALA A 74 -14.11 2.40 -3.25
CA ALA A 74 -14.64 1.06 -3.45
C ALA A 74 -14.70 0.26 -2.14
N LEU A 75 -13.89 0.58 -1.14
CA LEU A 75 -13.93 -0.06 0.18
C LEU A 75 -15.27 0.17 0.92
N VAL A 76 -16.10 1.13 0.48
CA VAL A 76 -17.44 1.37 1.05
C VAL A 76 -18.47 0.40 0.48
N ASP A 77 -18.42 0.14 -0.84
CA ASP A 77 -19.47 -0.61 -1.53
C ASP A 77 -19.13 -2.09 -1.75
N LEU A 78 -17.85 -2.43 -1.94
CA LEU A 78 -17.43 -3.82 -2.18
C LEU A 78 -17.80 -4.79 -1.04
N PRO A 79 -17.70 -4.41 0.25
CA PRO A 79 -18.12 -5.29 1.34
C PRO A 79 -19.59 -5.72 1.27
N ARG A 80 -20.44 -4.94 0.59
CA ARG A 80 -21.87 -5.22 0.43
C ARG A 80 -22.15 -6.23 -0.69
N LYS A 81 -21.16 -6.51 -1.54
CA LYS A 81 -21.32 -7.43 -2.67
C LYS A 81 -21.23 -8.89 -2.17
N PRO A 82 -22.30 -9.69 -2.32
CA PRO A 82 -22.33 -11.05 -1.76
C PRO A 82 -21.22 -11.96 -2.28
N ASN A 83 -20.79 -11.79 -3.54
CA ASN A 83 -19.73 -12.57 -4.16
C ASN A 83 -18.33 -12.26 -3.64
N LEU A 84 -18.14 -11.15 -2.91
CA LEU A 84 -16.86 -10.79 -2.30
C LEU A 84 -16.80 -11.13 -0.80
N LYS A 85 -17.91 -11.58 -0.21
CA LYS A 85 -17.92 -12.05 1.17
C LYS A 85 -17.08 -13.32 1.29
N ASN A 86 -16.15 -13.35 2.24
CA ASN A 86 -15.22 -14.48 2.42
C ASN A 86 -14.54 -14.89 1.10
N PHE A 87 -14.06 -13.92 0.32
CA PHE A 87 -13.44 -14.16 -0.99
C PHE A 87 -11.91 -14.12 -0.93
N PHE A 88 -11.33 -13.19 -0.17
CA PHE A 88 -9.88 -12.97 -0.17
C PHE A 88 -9.16 -13.88 0.82
N ASP A 89 -8.11 -14.57 0.34
CA ASP A 89 -7.19 -15.38 1.16
C ASP A 89 -6.12 -14.52 1.85
N LEU A 90 -5.88 -13.32 1.33
CA LEU A 90 -4.89 -12.36 1.82
C LEU A 90 -5.46 -10.94 1.77
N VAL A 91 -5.29 -10.19 2.85
CA VAL A 91 -5.52 -8.75 2.93
C VAL A 91 -4.20 -8.09 3.30
N MET A 92 -3.82 -7.06 2.56
CA MET A 92 -2.66 -6.24 2.89
C MET A 92 -3.09 -4.80 3.10
N VAL A 93 -2.57 -4.16 4.15
CA VAL A 93 -2.83 -2.76 4.46
C VAL A 93 -1.53 -2.02 4.74
N SER A 94 -1.36 -0.88 4.09
CA SER A 94 -0.23 0.01 4.33
C SER A 94 -0.38 0.78 5.63
N GLN A 95 0.74 1.18 6.23
CA GLN A 95 0.78 1.78 7.56
C GLN A 95 -0.03 3.09 7.69
N ASN A 96 -0.26 3.80 6.58
CA ASN A 96 -1.04 5.04 6.49
C ASN A 96 -2.53 4.82 6.15
N LEU A 97 -2.95 3.57 5.96
CA LEU A 97 -4.31 3.19 5.57
C LEU A 97 -4.98 2.25 6.58
N THR A 98 -4.42 2.09 7.78
CA THR A 98 -4.98 1.21 8.82
C THR A 98 -6.41 1.57 9.22
N GLN A 99 -6.76 2.86 9.16
CA GLN A 99 -8.12 3.38 9.37
C GLN A 99 -9.12 2.88 8.32
N LYS A 100 -8.67 2.46 7.14
CA LYS A 100 -9.52 1.89 6.08
C LYS A 100 -9.81 0.41 6.29
N LEU A 101 -9.10 -0.24 7.22
CA LEU A 101 -9.37 -1.61 7.63
C LEU A 101 -10.59 -1.60 8.55
N THR A 102 -11.80 -1.45 8.03
CA THR A 102 -13.02 -1.48 8.85
C THR A 102 -13.50 -2.91 9.06
N PRO A 103 -14.37 -3.18 10.06
CA PRO A 103 -15.00 -4.50 10.22
C PRO A 103 -15.72 -4.97 8.95
N GLU A 104 -16.38 -4.06 8.22
CA GLU A 104 -17.07 -4.34 6.97
C GLU A 104 -16.07 -4.80 5.90
N VAL A 105 -14.96 -4.07 5.71
CA VAL A 105 -13.89 -4.47 4.77
C VAL A 105 -13.38 -5.87 5.12
N MET A 106 -13.20 -6.15 6.41
CA MET A 106 -12.76 -7.46 6.86
C MET A 106 -13.75 -8.58 6.57
N THR A 107 -15.04 -8.33 6.33
CA THR A 107 -16.00 -9.39 5.92
C THR A 107 -15.68 -10.02 4.57
N MET A 108 -14.89 -9.35 3.74
CA MET A 108 -14.44 -9.90 2.46
C MET A 108 -13.30 -10.91 2.62
N ALA A 109 -12.62 -10.92 3.77
CA ALA A 109 -11.57 -11.90 4.08
C ALA A 109 -12.18 -13.22 4.55
N LYS A 110 -11.67 -14.33 4.00
CA LYS A 110 -12.03 -15.70 4.39
C LYS A 110 -11.68 -15.98 5.85
N ASP A 111 -12.36 -16.96 6.44
CA ASP A 111 -11.84 -17.56 7.67
C ASP A 111 -10.48 -18.21 7.38
N GLY A 112 -9.51 -18.00 8.27
CA GLY A 112 -8.13 -18.43 8.08
C GLY A 112 -7.30 -17.60 7.09
N ALA A 113 -7.88 -16.57 6.47
CA ALA A 113 -7.12 -15.63 5.63
C ALA A 113 -6.01 -14.94 6.42
N ILE A 114 -5.00 -14.44 5.70
CA ILE A 114 -3.88 -13.71 6.29
C ILE A 114 -4.12 -12.21 6.15
N LEU A 115 -3.95 -11.47 7.24
CA LEU A 115 -3.85 -10.02 7.23
C LEU A 115 -2.39 -9.62 7.42
N LEU A 116 -1.85 -8.88 6.45
CA LEU A 116 -0.54 -8.24 6.52
C LEU A 116 -0.72 -6.74 6.71
N ALA A 117 -0.17 -6.20 7.79
CA ALA A 117 -0.14 -4.77 8.03
C ALA A 117 1.30 -4.27 8.07
N GLU A 118 1.60 -3.26 7.25
CA GLU A 118 2.91 -2.60 7.30
C GLU A 118 3.11 -1.91 8.64
N THR A 119 4.30 -2.07 9.21
CA THR A 119 4.72 -1.33 10.40
C THR A 119 5.38 -0.01 10.00
N ARG A 120 5.77 0.79 11.00
CA ARG A 120 6.52 2.04 10.79
C ARG A 120 8.04 1.85 10.86
N LYS A 121 8.54 0.61 10.72
CA LYS A 121 9.98 0.30 10.81
C LYS A 121 10.85 1.27 9.99
N PHE A 122 10.46 1.52 8.75
CA PHE A 122 11.22 2.32 7.80
C PHE A 122 10.92 3.83 7.84
N LEU A 123 9.99 4.28 8.68
CA LEU A 123 9.78 5.71 8.90
C LEU A 123 10.90 6.24 9.79
N THR A 124 11.79 7.03 9.20
CA THR A 124 12.95 7.64 9.87
C THR A 124 12.54 8.76 10.82
N THR A 125 11.37 9.36 10.59
CA THR A 125 10.79 10.40 11.45
C THR A 125 10.21 9.86 12.75
N CYS A 126 9.97 8.54 12.85
CA CYS A 126 9.47 7.90 14.06
C CYS A 126 10.61 7.40 14.94
N THR A 127 10.51 7.67 16.24
CA THR A 127 11.33 7.07 17.29
C THR A 127 11.01 5.57 17.43
N ASN A 128 11.92 4.81 18.06
CA ASN A 128 11.68 3.39 18.34
C ASN A 128 10.44 3.15 19.21
N LYS A 129 10.14 4.09 20.13
CA LYS A 129 8.93 4.04 20.94
C LYS A 129 7.68 4.17 20.08
N GLU A 130 7.60 5.19 19.22
CA GLU A 130 6.44 5.38 18.32
C GLU A 130 6.23 4.22 17.35
N LYS A 131 7.33 3.57 16.92
CA LYS A 131 7.27 2.35 16.11
C LYS A 131 6.64 1.19 16.88
N GLN A 132 7.03 1.01 18.14
CA GLN A 132 6.45 -0.03 19.00
C GLN A 132 4.99 0.29 19.37
N ASP A 133 4.69 1.54 19.74
CA ASP A 133 3.32 1.98 20.06
C ASP A 133 2.38 1.73 18.86
N PHE A 134 2.87 1.96 17.62
CA PHE A 134 2.11 1.63 16.42
C PHE A 134 1.95 0.12 16.20
N ALA A 135 2.96 -0.70 16.48
CA ALA A 135 2.84 -2.17 16.42
C ALA A 135 1.80 -2.70 17.42
N ASP A 136 1.76 -2.15 18.62
CA ASP A 136 0.78 -2.48 19.64
C ASP A 136 -0.63 -2.04 19.22
N HIS A 137 -0.75 -0.85 18.61
CA HIS A 137 -1.99 -0.40 18.00
C HIS A 137 -2.47 -1.34 16.88
N LEU A 138 -1.59 -1.79 15.98
CA LEU A 138 -1.94 -2.78 14.94
C LEU A 138 -2.48 -4.08 15.55
N LYS A 139 -1.90 -4.53 16.66
CA LYS A 139 -2.37 -5.72 17.37
C LYS A 139 -3.78 -5.54 17.92
N GLN A 140 -4.04 -4.42 18.61
CA GLN A 140 -5.37 -4.10 19.13
C GLN A 140 -6.40 -4.01 17.99
N LEU A 141 -6.05 -3.28 16.91
CA LEU A 141 -6.87 -3.13 15.73
C LEU A 141 -7.24 -4.50 15.13
N ALA A 142 -6.26 -5.39 15.00
CA ALA A 142 -6.46 -6.74 14.48
C ALA A 142 -7.36 -7.59 15.38
N GLU A 143 -7.16 -7.54 16.70
CA GLU A 143 -7.96 -8.28 17.69
C GLU A 143 -9.44 -7.87 17.65
N GLU A 144 -9.75 -6.58 17.57
CA GLU A 144 -11.11 -6.04 17.39
C GLU A 144 -11.79 -6.58 16.12
N ARG A 145 -11.00 -6.95 15.11
CA ARG A 145 -11.45 -7.46 13.81
C ARG A 145 -11.35 -8.97 13.71
N GLN A 146 -11.35 -9.66 14.85
CA GLN A 146 -11.31 -11.12 14.93
C GLN A 146 -10.07 -11.73 14.28
N CYS A 147 -8.95 -11.01 14.30
CA CYS A 147 -7.67 -11.51 13.84
C CYS A 147 -6.78 -11.85 15.04
N LYS A 148 -5.95 -12.89 14.91
CA LYS A 148 -4.96 -13.28 15.92
C LYS A 148 -3.55 -13.10 15.35
N PRO A 149 -2.60 -12.55 16.13
CA PRO A 149 -1.21 -12.45 15.69
C PRO A 149 -0.64 -13.84 15.43
N LEU A 150 0.08 -14.00 14.32
CA LEU A 150 0.78 -15.25 14.00
C LEU A 150 2.08 -15.39 14.78
N HIS A 151 2.73 -14.27 15.04
CA HIS A 151 3.98 -14.17 15.80
C HIS A 151 3.95 -12.90 16.66
N PRO A 152 4.79 -12.80 17.71
CA PRO A 152 5.07 -11.52 18.36
C PRO A 152 5.54 -10.48 17.34
N ILE A 153 5.14 -9.23 17.51
CA ILE A 153 5.46 -8.13 16.60
C ILE A 153 6.40 -7.16 17.31
N ASP A 154 7.58 -6.93 16.74
CA ASP A 154 8.56 -5.93 17.16
C ASP A 154 8.49 -4.75 16.18
N GLY A 155 8.00 -3.60 16.63
CA GLY A 155 7.81 -2.43 15.76
C GLY A 155 9.11 -1.86 15.18
N VAL A 156 10.26 -2.17 15.78
CA VAL A 156 11.58 -1.70 15.36
C VAL A 156 12.22 -2.65 14.36
N LYS A 157 11.98 -3.96 14.50
CA LYS A 157 12.62 -5.00 13.66
C LYS A 157 11.74 -5.50 12.53
N ASP A 158 10.43 -5.58 12.74
CA ASP A 158 9.51 -6.15 11.77
C ASP A 158 8.97 -5.07 10.86
N TYR A 159 8.98 -5.30 9.55
CA TYR A 159 8.38 -4.41 8.55
C TYR A 159 6.90 -4.76 8.28
N LEU A 160 6.48 -5.96 8.68
CA LEU A 160 5.11 -6.44 8.55
C LEU A 160 4.67 -7.11 9.85
N ALA A 161 3.50 -6.70 10.34
CA ALA A 161 2.73 -7.47 11.30
C ALA A 161 1.84 -8.47 10.55
N LYS A 162 1.81 -9.73 11.01
CA LYS A 162 1.05 -10.81 10.37
C LYS A 162 0.00 -11.36 11.31
N PHE A 163 -1.24 -11.43 10.84
CA PHE A 163 -2.37 -11.94 11.59
C PHE A 163 -3.14 -12.98 10.78
N LYS A 164 -3.82 -13.88 11.48
CA LYS A 164 -4.76 -14.85 10.91
C LYS A 164 -6.18 -14.44 11.28
N VAL A 165 -7.06 -14.37 10.29
CA VAL A 165 -8.50 -14.15 10.50
C VAL A 165 -9.10 -15.40 11.17
N VAL A 166 -9.84 -15.21 12.25
CA VAL A 166 -10.51 -16.28 13.02
C VAL A 166 -11.95 -15.89 13.27
N ARG A 167 -12.88 -16.46 12.51
CA ARG A 167 -14.32 -16.25 12.73
C ARG A 167 -14.78 -17.08 13.92
N LYS A 168 -15.56 -16.47 14.82
CA LYS A 168 -16.33 -17.22 15.81
C LYS A 168 -17.50 -17.86 15.05
N VAL A 169 -17.51 -19.18 14.98
CA VAL A 169 -18.66 -20.00 14.53
C VAL A 169 -19.76 -19.93 15.57
#